data_AF-A0A2C9LQU3-F1
#
_entry.id   AF-A0A2C9LQU3-F1
#
_cell.length_a   1.000
_cell.length_b   1.000
_cell.length_c   1.000
_cell.angle_alpha   90.00
_cell.angle_beta   90.00
_cell.angle_gamma   90.00
#
_symmetry.space_group_name_H-M   'P 1'
#
loop_
_entity.id
_entity.type
_entity.pdbx_description
1 polymer ?
#
loop_
_entity_poly.entity_id
_entity_poly.type
_entity_poly.pdbx_seq_one_letter_code
_entity_poly.pdbx_strand_id
1 'polypeptide(L)'
;MNIADNHINLVWRPPLDNRGDLDGYDIGFQEVHGLYLGDLQERQPQIDDPFATTAMLPGLLPNTKYRIHIWPRTSAGRGEGFYIERTTTAPG
;
A
#
# COMPACT_ATOMS: atom_id res chain seq x y z
N MET A 1 -2.95 -6.60 -10.82
CA MET A 1 -3.34 -5.39 -10.06
C MET A 1 -4.49 -4.73 -10.81
N ASN A 2 -5.57 -4.40 -10.13
CA ASN A 2 -6.75 -3.74 -10.71
C ASN A 2 -6.92 -2.36 -10.07
N ILE A 3 -7.28 -1.35 -10.85
CA ILE A 3 -7.38 0.05 -10.45
C ILE A 3 -8.78 0.53 -10.82
N ALA A 4 -9.49 1.07 -9.84
CA ALA A 4 -10.78 1.72 -10.02
C ALA A 4 -10.67 3.22 -9.72
N ASP A 5 -11.80 3.91 -9.70
CA ASP A 5 -11.91 5.34 -9.43
C ASP A 5 -11.68 5.66 -7.95
N ASN A 6 -12.10 4.78 -7.04
CA ASN A 6 -12.01 5.02 -5.60
C ASN A 6 -11.22 3.97 -4.80
N HIS A 7 -10.67 2.96 -5.47
CA HIS A 7 -9.90 1.91 -4.82
C HIS A 7 -8.86 1.28 -5.74
N ILE A 8 -7.88 0.63 -5.13
CA ILE A 8 -6.82 -0.09 -5.81
C ILE A 8 -6.67 -1.49 -5.20
N ASN A 9 -6.65 -2.51 -6.04
CA ASN A 9 -6.34 -3.89 -5.66
C ASN A 9 -4.84 -4.15 -5.84
N LEU A 10 -4.11 -4.05 -4.73
CA LEU A 10 -2.68 -4.21 -4.62
C LEU A 10 -2.28 -5.67 -4.80
N VAL A 11 -1.12 -5.88 -5.44
CA VAL A 11 -0.47 -7.18 -5.55
C VAL A 11 1.03 -6.95 -5.40
N TRP A 12 1.67 -7.72 -4.52
CA TRP A 12 3.10 -7.64 -4.27
C TRP A 12 3.74 -9.02 -4.11
N ARG A 13 5.07 -9.04 -4.06
CA ARG A 13 5.84 -10.25 -3.71
C ARG A 13 6.27 -10.15 -2.26
N PRO A 14 6.30 -11.27 -1.52
CA PRO A 14 6.85 -11.29 -0.17
C PRO A 14 8.33 -10.89 -0.20
N PRO A 15 8.87 -10.35 0.92
CA PRO A 15 10.29 -10.05 1.03
C PRO A 15 11.13 -11.31 0.79
N LEU A 16 12.29 -11.15 0.13
CA LEU A 16 13.23 -12.26 -0.11
C LEU A 16 13.80 -12.83 1.19
N ASP A 17 14.01 -11.97 2.19
CA ASP A 17 14.47 -12.35 3.54
C ASP A 17 13.27 -12.48 4.49
N ASN A 18 12.35 -13.41 4.19
CA ASN A 18 11.31 -13.78 5.13
C ASN A 18 11.89 -14.81 6.12
N ARG A 19 12.49 -14.33 7.21
CA ARG A 19 13.10 -15.18 8.25
C ARG A 19 12.06 -15.90 9.13
N GLY A 20 10.78 -15.80 8.77
CA GLY A 20 9.66 -16.36 9.54
C GLY A 20 9.24 -15.48 10.72
N ASP A 21 9.66 -14.22 10.73
CA ASP A 21 9.41 -13.22 11.78
C ASP A 21 8.38 -12.16 11.37
N LEU A 22 7.76 -12.31 10.20
CA LEU A 22 6.69 -11.43 9.74
C LEU A 22 5.42 -11.70 10.53
N ASP A 23 4.84 -10.61 11.04
CA ASP A 23 3.50 -10.58 11.65
C ASP A 23 2.44 -10.05 10.66
N GLY A 24 2.87 -9.47 9.53
CA GLY A 24 1.96 -8.89 8.54
C GLY A 24 2.59 -7.79 7.70
N TYR A 25 1.74 -6.92 7.14
CA TYR A 25 2.15 -5.78 6.33
C TYR A 25 1.42 -4.50 6.76
N ASP A 26 2.20 -3.43 6.88
CA ASP A 26 1.68 -2.08 7.02
C ASP A 26 1.62 -1.43 5.65
N ILE A 27 0.48 -0.84 5.30
CA ILE A 27 0.24 -0.17 4.03
C ILE A 27 -0.10 1.28 4.33
N GLY A 28 0.59 2.19 3.65
CA GLY A 28 0.31 3.61 3.68
C GLY A 28 0.23 4.20 2.28
N PHE A 29 -0.36 5.37 2.14
CA PHE A 29 -0.53 6.04 0.85
C PHE A 29 -0.51 7.56 1.00
N GLN A 30 -0.03 8.23 -0.05
CA GLN A 30 0.11 9.68 -0.14
C GLN A 30 -0.35 10.14 -1.52
N GLU A 31 -1.04 11.27 -1.60
CA GLU A 31 -1.30 11.94 -2.88
C GLU A 31 0.00 12.49 -3.45
N VAL A 32 0.13 12.44 -4.77
CA VAL A 32 1.29 12.94 -5.51
C VAL A 32 0.86 14.16 -6.32
N HIS A 33 1.38 15.33 -5.93
CA HIS A 33 1.11 16.61 -6.59
C HIS A 33 2.40 17.11 -7.26
N GLY A 34 2.61 16.71 -8.51
CA GLY A 34 3.83 17.04 -9.25
C GLY A 34 5.06 16.39 -8.61
N LEU A 35 5.90 17.20 -7.96
CA LEU A 35 7.10 16.76 -7.24
C LEU A 35 6.87 16.62 -5.72
N TYR A 36 5.69 16.97 -5.22
CA TYR A 36 5.36 16.97 -3.80
C TYR A 36 4.50 15.76 -3.43
N LEU A 37 4.71 15.25 -2.22
CA LEU A 37 3.85 14.24 -1.59
C LEU A 37 2.98 14.93 -0.54
N GLY A 38 1.69 14.61 -0.53
CA GLY A 38 0.77 15.00 0.53
C GLY A 38 1.02 14.21 1.83
N ASP A 39 0.11 14.32 2.80
CA ASP A 39 0.26 13.63 4.08
C ASP A 39 0.15 12.11 3.95
N LEU A 40 0.97 11.40 4.73
CA LEU A 40 0.94 9.94 4.81
C LEU A 40 -0.32 9.47 5.53
N GLN A 41 -1.17 8.78 4.80
CA GLN A 41 -2.35 8.11 5.32
C GLN A 41 -2.08 6.62 5.50
N GLU A 42 -2.52 6.07 6.62
CA GLU A 42 -2.39 4.65 6.93
C GLU A 42 -3.65 3.90 6.49
N ARG A 43 -3.49 2.77 5.81
CA ARG A 43 -4.61 1.88 5.51
C ARG A 43 -5.15 1.30 6.84
N GLN A 44 -6.47 1.31 7.01
CA GLN A 44 -7.11 0.63 8.13
C GLN A 44 -8.19 -0.36 7.67
N PRO A 45 -8.23 -1.59 8.23
CA PRO A 45 -7.23 -2.18 9.12
C PRO A 45 -5.89 -2.40 8.40
N GLN A 46 -4.79 -2.65 9.13
CA GLN A 46 -3.56 -3.13 8.51
C GLN A 46 -3.69 -4.61 8.11
N ILE A 47 -2.64 -5.18 7.50
CA ILE A 47 -2.64 -6.61 7.14
C ILE A 47 -1.95 -7.37 8.25
N ASP A 48 -2.69 -8.26 8.92
CA ASP A 48 -2.18 -9.15 9.98
C ASP A 48 -1.84 -10.56 9.48
N ASP A 49 -2.00 -10.82 8.18
CA ASP A 49 -1.56 -12.07 7.56
C ASP A 49 -0.15 -11.90 6.98
N PRO A 50 0.87 -12.59 7.52
CA PRO A 50 2.25 -12.50 7.03
C PRO A 50 2.45 -13.13 5.64
N PHE A 51 1.51 -13.96 5.18
CA PHE A 51 1.54 -14.57 3.85
C PHE A 51 0.73 -13.79 2.81
N ALA A 52 0.09 -12.69 3.21
CA ALA A 52 -0.65 -11.85 2.29
C ALA A 52 0.26 -11.27 1.20
N THR A 53 -0.20 -11.40 -0.03
CA THR A 53 0.44 -10.83 -1.24
C THR A 53 -0.51 -9.93 -2.02
N THR A 54 -1.71 -9.74 -1.50
CA THR A 54 -2.74 -8.89 -2.08
C THR A 54 -3.51 -8.16 -0.99
N ALA A 55 -4.01 -6.97 -1.30
CA ALA A 55 -4.93 -6.23 -0.45
C ALA A 55 -5.72 -5.20 -1.26
N MET A 56 -6.93 -4.90 -0.83
CA MET A 56 -7.68 -3.76 -1.33
C MET A 56 -7.31 -2.51 -0.51
N LEU A 57 -6.99 -1.44 -1.22
CA LEU A 57 -6.82 -0.09 -0.69
C LEU A 57 -8.02 0.77 -1.11
N PRO A 58 -9.03 0.95 -0.24
CA PRO A 58 -10.21 1.77 -0.51
C PRO A 58 -9.99 3.25 -0.16
N GLY A 59 -10.98 4.09 -0.48
CA GLY A 59 -11.05 5.48 0.01
C GLY A 59 -10.18 6.47 -0.76
N LEU A 60 -9.81 6.12 -1.99
CA LEU A 60 -8.99 6.97 -2.85
C LEU A 60 -9.88 7.96 -3.61
N LEU A 61 -9.33 9.12 -3.95
CA LEU A 61 -9.98 10.08 -4.83
C LEU A 61 -9.83 9.64 -6.30
N PRO A 62 -10.84 9.89 -7.15
CA PRO A 62 -10.75 9.63 -8.58
C PRO A 62 -9.75 10.56 -9.28
N ASN A 63 -9.23 10.13 -10.43
CA ASN A 63 -8.22 10.86 -11.22
C ASN A 63 -7.01 11.38 -10.40
N THR A 64 -6.66 10.68 -9.33
CA THR A 64 -5.64 11.15 -8.37
C THR A 64 -4.47 10.18 -8.36
N LYS A 65 -3.26 10.74 -8.45
CA LYS A 65 -2.03 9.97 -8.39
C LYS A 65 -1.66 9.74 -6.93
N TYR A 66 -1.43 8.49 -6.57
CA TYR A 66 -1.02 8.05 -5.24
C TYR A 66 0.35 7.38 -5.29
N ARG A 67 1.16 7.61 -4.27
CA ARG A 67 2.30 6.76 -3.90
C ARG A 67 1.86 5.87 -2.75
N ILE A 68 1.88 4.57 -2.98
CA ILE A 68 1.44 3.55 -2.03
C ILE A 68 2.67 2.83 -1.52
N HIS A 69 2.83 2.82 -0.21
CA HIS A 69 3.92 2.19 0.50
C HIS A 69 3.45 0.86 1.11
N ILE A 70 4.30 -0.14 1.04
CA ILE A 70 4.06 -1.46 1.63
C ILE A 70 5.29 -1.81 2.44
N TRP A 71 5.12 -1.92 3.75
CA TRP A 71 6.17 -2.29 4.70
C TRP A 71 5.90 -3.67 5.27
N PRO A 72 6.87 -4.60 5.27
CA PRO A 72 6.77 -5.78 6.10
C PRO A 72 6.75 -5.37 7.57
N ARG A 73 5.93 -6.03 8.38
CA ARG A 73 5.86 -5.79 9.83
C ARG A 73 6.31 -7.02 10.59
N THR A 74 7.16 -6.79 11.57
CA THR A 74 7.66 -7.79 12.54
C THR A 74 7.37 -7.31 13.96
N SER A 75 7.65 -8.14 14.96
CA SER A 75 7.58 -7.76 16.37
C SER A 75 8.47 -6.56 16.75
N ALA A 76 9.52 -6.27 15.95
CA ALA A 76 10.38 -5.11 16.13
C ALA A 76 9.85 -3.83 15.44
N GLY A 77 8.76 -3.92 14.68
CA GLY A 77 8.15 -2.82 13.92
C GLY A 77 8.22 -3.00 12.41
N ARG A 78 8.12 -1.88 11.68
CA ARG A 78 8.19 -1.84 10.20
C ARG A 78 9.61 -2.11 9.72
N GLY A 79 9.75 -3.09 8.85
CA GLY A 79 10.97 -3.34 8.10
C GLY A 79 11.11 -2.46 6.85
N GLU A 80 12.11 -2.77 6.03
CA GLU A 80 12.32 -2.08 4.76
C GLU A 80 11.19 -2.40 3.78
N GLY A 81 10.40 -1.37 3.45
CA GLY A 81 9.29 -1.46 2.53
C GLY A 81 9.67 -1.02 1.12
N PHE A 82 8.73 -1.17 0.20
CA PHE A 82 8.80 -0.58 -1.13
C PHE A 82 7.57 0.28 -1.39
N TYR A 83 7.59 1.04 -2.49
CA TYR A 83 6.44 1.82 -2.90
C TYR A 83 6.12 1.61 -4.38
N ILE A 84 4.86 1.86 -4.73
CA ILE A 84 4.38 1.90 -6.11
C ILE A 84 3.55 3.17 -6.31
N GLU A 85 3.67 3.79 -7.49
CA GLU A 85 2.84 4.94 -7.85
C GLU A 85 1.75 4.55 -8.84
N ARG A 86 0.51 4.99 -8.57
CA ARG A 86 -0.67 4.62 -9.36
C ARG A 86 -1.68 5.75 -9.40
N THR A 87 -2.35 5.89 -10.53
CA THR A 87 -3.41 6.89 -10.72
C THR A 87 -4.75 6.17 -10.79
N THR A 88 -5.69 6.57 -9.95
CA THR A 88 -7.08 6.09 -10.00
C THR A 88 -7.74 6.52 -11.32
N THR A 89 -8.76 5.76 -11.75
CA THR A 89 -9.47 6.07 -12.99
C THR A 89 -10.39 7.28 -12.83
N ALA A 90 -10.97 7.73 -13.95
CA ALA A 90 -12.05 8.72 -13.91
C ALA A 90 -13.24 8.18 -13.09
N PRO A 91 -14.03 9.08 -12.45
CA PRO A 91 -15.25 8.68 -11.76
C PRO A 91 -16.14 7.83 -12.67
N GLY A 92 -16.66 6.74 -12.13
CA GLY A 92 -17.63 5.87 -12.80
C GLY A 92 -19.01 6.49 -12.95
#